data_AF-A0A2D9E8W8-F1
#
_entry.id   AF-A0A2D9E8W8-F1
#
_cell.length_a   1.000
_cell.length_b   1.000
_cell.length_c   1.000
_cell.angle_alpha   90.00
_cell.angle_beta   90.00
_cell.angle_gamma   90.00
#
_symmetry.space_group_name_H-M   'P 1'
#
loop_
_entity.id
_entity.type
_entity.pdbx_description
1 polymer ?
#
loop_
_entity_poly.entity_id
_entity_poly.type
_entity_poly.pdbx_seq_one_letter_code
_entity_poly.pdbx_strand_id
1 'polypeptide(L)'
;MVTKQTIEEIIEDKNIHAIYGDVLGDIAGDLAQGIYQSRNSDAFKGGIVVFEISREDLINNRGFNTGESWKEIGHVKYGDWEGLKKIIGEEETILEKQESEIYIKELLTDSGYEQESYEIGRSLLYCEGHFIYSGVGNTAD
;
A
#
# COMPACT_ATOMS: atom_id res chain seq x y z
N MET A 1 33.38 -10.58 -10.77
CA MET A 1 32.26 -9.66 -11.07
C MET A 1 31.08 -10.16 -10.27
N VAL A 2 30.59 -9.37 -9.30
CA VAL A 2 29.32 -9.67 -8.63
C VAL A 2 28.24 -9.22 -9.60
N THR A 3 27.49 -10.15 -10.18
CA THR A 3 26.28 -9.84 -10.94
C THR A 3 25.32 -9.14 -9.99
N LYS A 4 24.91 -7.92 -10.35
CA LYS A 4 23.94 -7.14 -9.56
C LYS A 4 22.61 -7.89 -9.64
N GLN A 5 22.11 -8.42 -8.52
CA GLN A 5 20.80 -9.08 -8.46
C GLN A 5 19.70 -8.13 -8.97
N THR A 6 18.68 -8.66 -9.64
CA THR A 6 17.49 -7.87 -10.04
C THR A 6 16.62 -7.56 -8.82
N ILE A 7 15.66 -6.64 -8.95
CA ILE A 7 14.74 -6.32 -7.85
C ILE A 7 13.85 -7.52 -7.53
N GLU A 8 13.40 -8.24 -8.57
CA GLU A 8 12.57 -9.44 -8.46
C GLU A 8 13.30 -10.56 -7.69
N GLU A 9 14.57 -10.81 -8.01
CA GLU A 9 15.41 -11.77 -7.28
C GLU A 9 15.55 -11.38 -5.80
N ILE A 10 15.71 -10.08 -5.50
CA ILE A 10 15.81 -9.58 -4.13
C ILE A 10 14.49 -9.78 -3.37
N ILE A 11 13.34 -9.59 -4.02
CA ILE A 11 12.02 -9.82 -3.42
C ILE A 11 11.83 -11.30 -3.13
N GLU A 12 12.13 -12.20 -4.08
CA GLU A 12 11.95 -13.65 -3.94
C GLU A 12 12.84 -14.24 -2.83
N ASP A 13 14.07 -13.75 -2.70
CA ASP A 13 15.03 -14.23 -1.70
C ASP A 13 14.70 -13.75 -0.27
N LYS A 14 13.82 -12.75 -0.12
CA LYS A 14 13.55 -12.10 1.16
C LYS A 14 12.15 -12.37 1.65
N ASN A 15 12.02 -12.61 2.96
CA ASN A 15 10.72 -12.61 3.62
C ASN A 15 10.25 -11.17 3.87
N ILE A 16 9.86 -10.48 2.79
CA ILE A 16 9.42 -9.08 2.78
C ILE A 16 8.29 -8.83 3.80
N HIS A 17 7.35 -9.77 3.93
CA HIS A 17 6.30 -9.71 4.93
C HIS A 17 6.86 -9.63 6.36
N ALA A 18 7.79 -10.50 6.72
CA ALA A 18 8.40 -10.48 8.06
C ALA A 18 9.25 -9.23 8.34
N ILE A 19 9.63 -8.47 7.30
CA ILE A 19 10.47 -7.27 7.45
C ILE A 19 9.59 -6.01 7.51
N TYR A 20 8.56 -5.94 6.67
CA TYR A 20 7.81 -4.70 6.42
C TYR A 20 6.31 -4.82 6.68
N GLY A 21 5.77 -6.03 6.77
CA GLY A 21 4.34 -6.32 6.80
C GLY A 21 3.63 -5.66 7.98
N ASP A 22 4.16 -5.81 9.19
CA ASP A 22 3.55 -5.24 10.41
C ASP A 22 3.46 -3.71 10.32
N VAL A 23 4.56 -3.03 9.96
CA VAL A 23 4.60 -1.56 9.93
C VAL A 23 3.73 -0.98 8.82
N LEU A 24 3.76 -1.58 7.63
CA LEU A 24 2.89 -1.17 6.53
C LEU A 24 1.41 -1.44 6.88
N GLY A 25 1.12 -2.56 7.54
CA GLY A 25 -0.21 -2.86 8.07
C GLY A 25 -0.69 -1.82 9.07
N ASP A 26 0.15 -1.44 10.03
CA ASP A 26 -0.16 -0.41 11.03
C ASP A 26 -0.43 0.95 10.37
N ILE A 27 0.41 1.38 9.43
CA ILE A 27 0.21 2.64 8.68
C ILE A 27 -1.11 2.58 7.90
N ALA A 28 -1.40 1.46 7.24
CA ALA A 28 -2.65 1.29 6.53
C ALA A 28 -3.85 1.31 7.49
N GLY A 29 -3.72 0.75 8.70
CA GLY A 29 -4.71 0.85 9.77
C GLY A 29 -4.94 2.28 10.24
N ASP A 30 -3.87 3.06 10.44
CA ASP A 30 -3.94 4.47 10.81
C ASP A 30 -4.59 5.31 9.70
N LEU A 31 -4.32 5.00 8.43
CA LEU A 31 -4.96 5.65 7.28
C LEU A 31 -6.46 5.34 7.20
N ALA A 32 -6.84 4.10 7.52
CA ALA A 32 -8.24 3.73 7.64
C ALA A 32 -8.91 4.55 8.75
N GLN A 33 -8.29 4.65 9.94
CA GLN A 33 -8.87 5.32 11.11
C GLN A 33 -8.81 6.88 11.08
N GLY A 34 -7.94 7.46 10.25
CA GLY A 34 -7.32 8.75 10.58
C GLY A 34 -7.42 9.90 9.58
N ILE A 35 -7.83 9.74 8.32
CA ILE A 35 -7.73 10.84 7.35
C ILE A 35 -9.01 11.07 6.51
N TYR A 36 -9.63 12.22 6.77
CA TYR A 36 -10.79 12.87 6.14
C TYR A 36 -12.18 12.38 6.53
N GLN A 37 -12.77 13.14 7.46
CA GLN A 37 -14.19 13.52 7.39
C GLN A 37 -14.48 14.25 6.06
N SER A 38 -14.49 13.56 4.91
CA SER A 38 -15.20 14.05 3.74
C SER A 38 -16.60 13.45 3.75
N ARG A 39 -17.54 14.22 4.29
CA ARG A 39 -18.96 14.03 4.00
C ARG A 39 -19.19 14.39 2.52
N ASN A 40 -18.93 13.45 1.62
CA ASN A 40 -19.77 13.16 0.44
C ASN A 40 -19.12 12.18 -0.55
N SER A 41 -19.92 11.13 -0.82
CA SER A 41 -19.98 10.20 -1.95
C SER A 41 -18.69 9.57 -2.47
N ASP A 42 -18.27 8.49 -1.83
CA ASP A 42 -18.09 7.16 -2.43
C ASP A 42 -18.27 6.14 -1.30
N ALA A 43 -18.57 4.87 -1.61
CA ALA A 43 -18.91 3.86 -0.60
C ALA A 43 -17.75 3.51 0.37
N PHE A 44 -16.57 4.12 0.20
CA PHE A 44 -15.35 3.86 0.96
C PHE A 44 -14.61 5.16 1.31
N LYS A 45 -14.02 5.23 2.50
CA LYS A 45 -13.22 6.37 2.98
C LYS A 45 -11.77 5.92 3.23
N GLY A 46 -10.85 6.86 3.52
CA GLY A 46 -9.43 6.56 3.81
C GLY A 46 -8.47 7.01 2.70
N GLY A 47 -7.31 6.37 2.61
CA GLY A 47 -6.18 6.84 1.81
C GLY A 47 -5.22 5.76 1.33
N ILE A 48 -4.42 6.11 0.32
CA ILE A 48 -3.31 5.30 -0.19
C ILE A 48 -2.04 6.13 -0.06
N VAL A 49 -1.10 5.66 0.74
CA VAL A 49 0.25 6.24 0.84
C VAL A 49 1.24 5.39 0.07
N VAL A 50 2.20 6.03 -0.59
CA VAL A 50 3.24 5.37 -1.37
C VAL A 50 4.61 5.72 -0.81
N PHE A 51 5.38 4.69 -0.54
CA PHE A 51 6.75 4.78 -0.03
C PHE A 51 7.74 4.22 -1.05
N GLU A 52 8.93 4.80 -1.06
CA GLU A 52 10.09 4.31 -1.80
C GLU A 52 11.20 3.90 -0.83
N ILE A 53 11.77 2.72 -1.04
CA ILE A 53 12.99 2.23 -0.38
C ILE A 53 14.13 2.08 -1.40
N SER A 54 15.35 2.42 -0.99
CA SER A 54 16.51 2.21 -1.86
C SER A 54 16.83 0.71 -1.99
N ARG A 55 17.41 0.31 -3.13
CA ARG A 55 17.88 -1.07 -3.32
C ARG A 55 18.89 -1.49 -2.26
N GLU A 56 19.77 -0.58 -1.86
CA GLU A 56 20.75 -0.85 -0.80
C GLU A 56 20.07 -1.16 0.53
N ASP A 57 19.08 -0.37 0.92
CA ASP A 57 18.37 -0.57 2.18
C ASP A 57 17.50 -1.83 2.15
N LEU A 58 16.89 -2.13 1.00
CA LEU A 58 16.16 -3.38 0.77
C LEU A 58 17.08 -4.61 0.90
N ILE A 59 18.26 -4.58 0.28
CA ILE A 59 19.26 -5.67 0.38
C ILE A 59 19.72 -5.86 1.83
N ASN A 60 19.92 -4.76 2.55
CA ASN A 60 20.44 -4.78 3.92
C ASN A 60 19.36 -4.95 5.00
N ASN A 61 18.09 -5.12 4.61
CA ASN A 61 16.94 -5.17 5.52
C ASN A 61 16.95 -3.99 6.51
N ARG A 62 17.31 -2.79 6.05
CA ARG A 62 17.32 -1.63 6.95
C ARG A 62 15.90 -1.28 7.33
N GLY A 63 15.61 -1.46 8.63
CA GLY A 63 14.26 -1.51 9.16
C GLY A 63 13.47 -0.26 8.83
N PHE A 64 12.29 -0.48 8.22
CA PHE A 64 11.29 0.57 7.99
C PHE A 64 10.85 1.22 9.32
N ASN A 65 10.96 0.46 10.40
CA ASN A 65 10.60 0.77 11.77
C ASN A 65 11.39 1.96 12.34
N THR A 66 12.57 2.30 11.79
CA THR A 66 13.35 3.46 12.26
C THR A 66 13.06 4.75 11.49
N GLY A 67 12.27 4.68 10.40
CA GLY A 67 11.96 5.83 9.55
C GLY A 67 13.12 6.34 8.69
N GLU A 68 14.28 5.67 8.70
CA GLU A 68 15.50 6.14 8.02
C GLU A 68 15.72 5.51 6.64
N SER A 69 15.05 4.39 6.34
CA SER A 69 15.28 3.58 5.13
C SER A 69 14.26 3.77 4.02
N TRP A 70 13.27 4.64 4.21
CA TRP A 70 12.19 4.87 3.24
C TRP A 70 11.79 6.33 3.19
N LYS A 71 11.12 6.68 2.10
CA LYS A 71 10.61 8.03 1.86
C LYS A 71 9.19 7.96 1.34
N GLU A 72 8.30 8.77 1.91
CA GLU A 72 6.99 9.03 1.29
C GLU A 72 7.18 9.77 -0.04
N ILE A 73 6.68 9.19 -1.12
CA ILE A 73 6.74 9.77 -2.46
C ILE A 73 5.38 10.32 -2.90
N GLY A 74 4.30 9.98 -2.20
CA GLY A 74 3.00 10.60 -2.37
C GLY A 74 1.90 9.94 -1.57
N HIS A 75 0.75 10.62 -1.51
CA HIS A 75 -0.44 10.17 -0.81
C HIS A 75 -1.67 10.69 -1.54
N VAL A 76 -2.67 9.84 -1.70
CA VAL A 76 -3.97 10.15 -2.31
C VAL A 76 -5.13 9.62 -1.47
N LYS A 77 -6.33 10.17 -1.69
CA LYS A 77 -7.54 9.56 -1.13
C LYS A 77 -7.79 8.20 -1.76
N TYR A 78 -8.39 7.30 -0.99
CA TYR A 78 -8.85 6.04 -1.55
C TYR A 78 -9.82 6.30 -2.72
N GLY A 79 -9.63 5.62 -3.85
CA GLY A 79 -10.41 5.84 -5.07
C GLY A 79 -9.90 6.95 -6.00
N ASP A 80 -8.95 7.80 -5.59
CA ASP A 80 -8.32 8.80 -6.46
C ASP A 80 -7.24 8.17 -7.36
N TRP A 81 -7.69 7.35 -8.31
CA TRP A 81 -6.82 6.62 -9.24
C TRP A 81 -6.03 7.55 -10.18
N GLU A 82 -6.58 8.70 -10.55
CA GLU A 82 -5.87 9.68 -11.38
C GLU A 82 -4.76 10.40 -10.60
N GLY A 83 -4.95 10.61 -9.29
CA GLY A 83 -3.90 11.03 -8.38
C GLY A 83 -2.81 9.96 -8.28
N LEU A 84 -3.20 8.71 -8.03
CA LEU A 84 -2.26 7.59 -7.87
C LEU A 84 -1.43 7.36 -9.12
N LYS A 85 -2.04 7.44 -10.30
CA LYS A 85 -1.39 7.34 -11.62
C LYS A 85 -0.22 8.32 -11.79
N LYS A 86 -0.28 9.50 -11.17
CA LYS A 86 0.81 10.49 -11.23
C LYS A 86 1.99 10.13 -10.34
N ILE A 87 1.80 9.23 -9.38
CA ILE A 87 2.81 8.79 -8.42
C ILE A 87 3.49 7.51 -8.92
N ILE A 88 2.70 6.47 -9.21
CA ILE A 88 3.22 5.12 -9.54
C ILE A 88 3.14 4.76 -11.03
N GLY A 89 2.54 5.62 -11.85
CA GLY A 89 2.37 5.37 -13.28
C GLY A 89 1.08 4.61 -13.60
N GLU A 90 0.80 4.47 -14.90
CA GLU A 90 -0.47 3.96 -15.42
C GLU A 90 -0.65 2.45 -15.19
N GLU A 91 0.35 1.66 -15.56
CA GLU A 91 0.27 0.20 -15.51
C GLU A 91 0.08 -0.29 -14.06
N GLU A 92 0.88 0.23 -13.14
CA GLU A 92 0.78 -0.06 -11.70
C GLU A 92 -0.58 0.35 -11.13
N THR A 93 -1.09 1.53 -11.50
CA THR A 93 -2.41 1.98 -11.03
C THR A 93 -3.54 1.07 -11.49
N ILE A 94 -3.44 0.49 -12.69
CA ILE A 94 -4.44 -0.47 -13.19
C ILE A 94 -4.43 -1.73 -12.33
N LEU A 95 -3.25 -2.27 -12.01
CA LEU A 95 -3.11 -3.45 -11.16
C LEU A 95 -3.65 -3.19 -9.76
N GLU A 96 -3.28 -2.06 -9.16
CA GLU A 96 -3.73 -1.68 -7.81
C GLU A 96 -5.24 -1.48 -7.72
N LYS A 97 -5.83 -0.91 -8.77
CA LYS A 97 -7.29 -0.80 -8.87
C LYS A 97 -7.95 -2.17 -8.94
N GLN A 98 -7.43 -3.09 -9.73
CA GLN A 98 -7.97 -4.45 -9.86
C GLN A 98 -7.87 -5.23 -8.54
N GLU A 99 -6.73 -5.16 -7.85
CA GLU A 99 -6.55 -5.80 -6.54
C GLU A 99 -7.53 -5.21 -5.51
N SER A 100 -7.65 -3.88 -5.49
CA SER A 100 -8.59 -3.17 -4.61
C SER A 100 -10.04 -3.59 -4.84
N GLU A 101 -10.45 -3.75 -6.10
CA GLU A 101 -11.80 -4.22 -6.46
C GLU A 101 -12.06 -5.67 -6.01
N ILE A 102 -11.03 -6.53 -6.03
CA ILE A 102 -11.13 -7.92 -5.54
C ILE A 102 -11.27 -7.92 -4.01
N TYR A 103 -10.37 -7.23 -3.31
CA TYR A 103 -10.39 -7.12 -1.86
C TYR A 103 -11.74 -6.61 -1.32
N ILE A 104 -12.29 -5.56 -1.95
CA ILE A 104 -13.61 -5.03 -1.58
C ILE A 104 -14.71 -6.09 -1.76
N LYS A 105 -14.70 -6.84 -2.86
CA LYS A 105 -15.70 -7.89 -3.09
C LYS A 105 -15.64 -8.99 -2.05
N GLU A 106 -14.44 -9.39 -1.65
CA GLU A 106 -14.21 -10.39 -0.60
C GLU A 106 -14.70 -9.86 0.75
N LEU A 107 -14.32 -8.63 1.11
CA LEU A 107 -14.74 -7.99 2.35
C LEU A 107 -16.28 -7.89 2.47
N LEU A 108 -16.96 -7.54 1.38
CA LEU A 108 -18.44 -7.47 1.35
C LEU A 108 -19.10 -8.86 1.40
N THR A 109 -18.45 -9.88 0.85
CA THR A 109 -18.98 -11.26 0.87
C THR A 109 -18.87 -11.87 2.27
N ASP A 110 -17.76 -11.64 2.94
CA ASP A 110 -17.45 -12.24 4.26
C ASP A 110 -18.17 -11.54 5.42
N SER A 111 -18.45 -10.24 5.28
CA SER A 111 -19.05 -9.45 6.36
C SER A 111 -20.54 -9.73 6.54
N GLY A 112 -21.26 -10.14 5.49
CA GLY A 112 -22.72 -10.32 5.54
C GLY A 112 -23.50 -9.01 5.78
N TYR A 113 -22.81 -7.86 5.78
CA TYR A 113 -23.38 -6.53 5.91
C TYR A 113 -23.64 -5.93 4.51
N GLU A 114 -24.74 -5.18 4.36
CA GLU A 114 -24.99 -4.40 3.15
C GLU A 114 -24.00 -3.22 3.11
N GLN A 115 -23.07 -3.22 2.13
CA GLN A 115 -22.20 -2.11 1.73
C GLN A 115 -22.06 -0.97 2.77
N GLU A 116 -21.63 -1.32 3.99
CA GLU A 116 -21.37 -0.34 5.05
C GLU A 116 -20.15 0.49 4.63
N SER A 117 -20.10 1.74 5.10
CA SER A 117 -19.04 2.68 4.74
C SER A 117 -17.73 2.23 5.38
N TYR A 118 -16.99 1.33 4.73
CA TYR A 118 -15.66 0.94 5.21
C TYR A 118 -14.68 2.10 5.01
N GLU A 119 -13.86 2.34 6.01
CA GLU A 119 -12.64 3.12 5.84
C GLU A 119 -11.52 2.14 5.47
N ILE A 120 -10.90 2.33 4.32
CA ILE A 120 -9.84 1.50 3.77
C ILE A 120 -8.58 2.36 3.66
N GLY A 121 -7.55 1.93 4.36
CA GLY A 121 -6.19 2.44 4.19
C GLY A 121 -5.33 1.44 3.44
N ARG A 122 -4.47 1.95 2.56
CA ARG A 122 -3.41 1.17 1.92
C ARG A 122 -2.07 1.88 2.04
N SER A 123 -1.02 1.10 2.23
CA SER A 123 0.35 1.57 2.14
C SER A 123 1.10 0.73 1.12
N LEU A 124 1.70 1.36 0.12
CA LEU A 124 2.42 0.68 -0.96
C LEU A 124 3.92 0.94 -0.81
N LEU A 125 4.74 -0.10 -0.97
CA LEU A 125 6.19 0.00 -0.93
C LEU A 125 6.79 -0.32 -2.29
N TYR A 126 7.59 0.61 -2.81
CA TYR A 126 8.28 0.50 -4.09
C TYR A 126 9.81 0.55 -3.92
N CYS A 127 10.53 -0.10 -4.84
CA CYS A 127 11.98 0.05 -4.98
C CYS A 127 12.33 0.28 -6.44
N GLU A 128 12.99 1.41 -6.75
CA GLU A 128 13.39 1.76 -8.13
C GLU A 128 12.22 1.70 -9.14
N GLY A 129 11.00 2.03 -8.70
CA GLY A 129 9.79 1.98 -9.53
C GLY A 129 9.10 0.61 -9.62
N HIS A 130 9.62 -0.41 -8.94
CA HIS A 130 9.00 -1.74 -8.87
C HIS A 130 8.23 -1.92 -7.56
N PHE A 131 7.01 -2.44 -7.64
CA PHE A 131 6.23 -2.82 -6.47
C PHE A 131 6.91 -3.94 -5.67
N ILE A 132 6.97 -3.78 -4.34
CA ILE A 132 7.62 -4.73 -3.42
C ILE A 132 6.58 -5.40 -2.51
N TYR A 133 5.73 -4.61 -1.89
CA TYR A 133 4.76 -5.08 -0.90
C TYR A 133 3.67 -4.03 -0.64
N SER A 134 2.52 -4.48 -0.14
CA SER A 134 1.48 -3.57 0.36
C SER A 134 0.94 -4.01 1.73
N GLY A 135 0.59 -3.02 2.53
CA GLY A 135 -0.22 -3.17 3.74
C GLY A 135 -1.65 -2.73 3.47
N VAL A 136 -2.61 -3.40 4.10
CA VAL A 136 -4.03 -3.02 4.08
C VAL A 136 -4.54 -2.94 5.51
N GLY A 137 -5.32 -1.89 5.77
CA GLY A 137 -6.04 -1.71 7.01
C GLY A 137 -7.46 -1.29 6.70
N ASN A 138 -8.41 -1.79 7.46
CA ASN A 138 -9.82 -1.44 7.27
C ASN A 138 -10.55 -1.35 8.61
N THR A 139 -11.50 -0.43 8.68
CA THR A 139 -12.42 -0.29 9.81
C THR A 139 -13.85 -0.15 9.30
N ALA A 140 -14.80 -0.75 10.02
CA ALA A 140 -16.22 -0.52 9.82
C ALA A 140 -16.66 0.64 10.72
N ASP A 141 -17.44 1.57 10.17
CA ASP A 141 -18.14 2.62 10.92
C ASP A 141 -19.26 2.02 11.81
#